data_AF-A0A924NRL6-F1
#
_entry.id   AF-A0A924NRL6-F1
#
_cell.length_a   1.000
_cell.length_b   1.000
_cell.length_c   1.000
_cell.angle_alpha   90.00
_cell.angle_beta   90.00
_cell.angle_gamma   90.00
#
_symmetry.space_group_name_H-M   'P 1'
#
loop_
_entity.id
_entity.type
_entity.pdbx_description
1 polymer ?
#
loop_
_entity_poly.entity_id
_entity_poly.type
_entity_poly.pdbx_seq_one_letter_code
_entity_poly.pdbx_strand_id
1 'polypeptide(L)'
;MLFKLPVTKTWPRQLTLSLSLICPSSYRGVVELMRDVLGMRISEVTIHNIHQAAARQAGAINRGIGLSPNRVGLHDEIFQGSQLVLAGVDARSTYCYLLAAVEHRDADT
;
A
#
# COMPACT_ATOMS: atom_id res chain seq x y z
N MET A 1 22.45 -11.06 -26.05
CA MET A 1 21.55 -10.27 -25.19
C MET A 1 20.76 -11.26 -24.35
N LEU A 2 21.02 -11.39 -23.05
CA LEU A 2 20.54 -12.55 -22.28
C LEU A 2 19.10 -12.40 -21.74
N PHE A 3 18.57 -11.18 -21.63
CA PHE A 3 17.16 -10.92 -21.24
C PHE A 3 16.64 -9.63 -21.89
N LYS A 4 15.34 -9.59 -22.21
CA LYS A 4 14.63 -8.41 -22.70
C LYS A 4 13.49 -8.10 -21.73
N LEU A 5 13.64 -7.03 -20.95
CA LEU A 5 12.60 -6.58 -20.04
C LEU A 5 11.67 -5.60 -20.78
N PRO A 6 10.36 -5.87 -20.89
CA PRO A 6 9.44 -4.94 -21.53
C PRO A 6 9.17 -3.75 -20.61
N VAL A 7 10.04 -2.74 -20.68
CA VAL A 7 9.89 -1.50 -19.91
C VAL A 7 8.81 -0.64 -20.56
N THR A 8 7.59 -0.70 -20.04
CA THR A 8 6.52 0.24 -20.40
C THR A 8 6.66 1.54 -19.59
N LYS A 9 5.95 2.60 -19.98
CA LYS A 9 5.95 3.87 -19.23
C LYS A 9 5.43 3.72 -17.79
N THR A 10 4.57 2.73 -17.53
CA THR A 10 4.01 2.46 -16.20
C THR A 10 4.87 1.51 -15.37
N TRP A 11 5.75 0.74 -16.02
CA TRP A 11 6.55 -0.30 -15.38
C TRP A 11 7.40 0.20 -14.20
N PRO A 12 8.11 1.35 -14.27
CA PRO A 12 8.88 1.84 -13.13
C PRO A 12 8.03 2.11 -11.88
N ARG A 13 6.78 2.58 -12.06
CA ARG A 13 5.84 2.81 -10.95
C ARG A 13 5.43 1.50 -10.29
N GLN A 14 5.14 0.49 -11.11
CA GLN A 14 4.79 -0.84 -10.61
C GLN A 14 5.97 -1.46 -9.87
N LEU A 15 7.17 -1.38 -10.42
CA LEU A 15 8.38 -1.87 -9.75
C LEU A 15 8.60 -1.17 -8.41
N THR A 16 8.49 0.16 -8.35
CA THR A 16 8.60 0.93 -7.08
C THR A 16 7.63 0.39 -6.02
N LEU A 17 6.37 0.18 -6.38
CA LEU A 17 5.36 -0.34 -5.45
C LEU A 17 5.66 -1.79 -5.06
N SER A 18 6.04 -2.65 -6.00
CA SER A 18 6.40 -4.05 -5.72
C SER A 18 7.58 -4.16 -4.77
N LEU A 19 8.63 -3.37 -4.96
CA LEU A 19 9.79 -3.38 -4.06
C LEU A 19 9.41 -3.01 -2.63
N SER A 20 8.54 -2.02 -2.44
CA SER A 20 8.09 -1.61 -1.11
C SER A 20 7.08 -2.56 -0.48
N LEU A 21 6.14 -3.11 -1.24
CA LEU A 21 5.01 -3.88 -0.72
C LEU A 21 5.27 -5.39 -0.67
N ILE A 22 6.14 -5.92 -1.53
CA ILE A 22 6.45 -7.36 -1.63
C ILE A 22 7.85 -7.65 -1.08
N CYS A 23 8.84 -6.79 -1.38
CA CYS A 23 10.25 -6.98 -0.98
C CYS A 23 10.67 -6.16 0.27
N PRO A 24 9.71 -5.82 1.13
CA PRO A 24 9.72 -4.73 2.14
C PRO A 24 10.84 -3.67 2.05
N SER A 25 11.14 -3.15 0.86
CA SER A 25 12.24 -2.20 0.68
C SER A 25 11.87 -0.81 1.19
N SER A 26 12.81 -0.17 1.90
CA SER A 26 12.74 1.26 2.21
C SER A 26 12.82 2.11 0.93
N TYR A 27 12.42 3.39 1.02
CA TYR A 27 12.54 4.31 -0.11
C TYR A 27 13.99 4.47 -0.58
N ARG A 28 14.94 4.48 0.36
CA ARG A 28 16.38 4.49 0.04
C ARG A 28 16.81 3.26 -0.76
N GLY A 29 16.38 2.08 -0.32
CA GLY A 29 16.67 0.83 -1.05
C GLY A 29 16.10 0.84 -2.47
N VAL A 30 14.92 1.43 -2.67
CA VAL A 30 14.35 1.60 -4.01
C VAL A 30 15.16 2.59 -4.85
N VAL A 31 15.59 3.72 -4.28
CA VAL A 31 16.47 4.69 -4.98
C VAL A 31 17.79 4.03 -5.39
N GLU A 32 18.43 3.30 -4.49
CA GLU A 32 19.69 2.59 -4.73
C GLU A 32 19.54 1.55 -5.84
N LEU A 33 18.52 0.69 -5.77
CA LEU A 33 18.29 -0.33 -6.80
C LEU A 33 18.00 0.31 -8.16
N MET A 34 17.16 1.34 -8.21
CA MET A 34 16.83 2.04 -9.46
C MET A 34 18.07 2.67 -10.09
N ARG A 35 18.96 3.26 -9.28
CA ARG A 35 20.22 3.87 -9.75
C ARG A 35 21.22 2.80 -10.20
N ASP A 36 21.49 1.80 -9.35
CA ASP A 36 22.64 0.90 -9.49
C ASP A 36 22.36 -0.28 -10.43
N VAL A 37 21.11 -0.74 -10.50
CA VAL A 37 20.71 -1.88 -11.35
C VAL A 37 20.07 -1.40 -12.66
N LEU A 38 19.27 -0.33 -12.60
CA LEU A 38 18.46 0.11 -13.75
C LEU A 38 18.95 1.43 -14.37
N GLY A 39 19.93 2.10 -13.79
CA GLY A 39 20.46 3.38 -14.28
C GLY A 39 19.47 4.54 -14.21
N MET A 40 18.34 4.39 -13.52
CA MET A 40 17.29 5.40 -13.39
C MET A 40 17.47 6.23 -12.13
N ARG A 41 17.57 7.55 -12.28
CA ARG A 41 17.61 8.46 -11.14
C ARG A 41 16.19 8.86 -10.76
N ILE A 42 15.78 8.46 -9.56
CA ILE A 42 14.53 8.91 -8.92
C ILE A 42 14.84 9.40 -7.52
N SER A 43 13.99 10.28 -6.98
CA SER A 43 14.12 10.76 -5.61
C SER A 43 13.16 10.03 -4.67
N GLU A 44 13.44 10.08 -3.37
CA GLU A 44 12.49 9.61 -2.36
C GLU A 44 11.14 10.34 -2.45
N VAL A 45 11.13 11.62 -2.86
CA VAL A 45 9.90 12.39 -3.13
C VAL A 45 9.08 11.78 -4.26
N THR A 46 9.74 11.34 -5.34
CA THR A 46 9.05 10.64 -6.44
C THR A 46 8.42 9.34 -5.96
N ILE A 47 9.14 8.55 -5.15
CA ILE A 47 8.63 7.31 -4.56
C ILE A 47 7.44 7.59 -3.65
N HIS A 48 7.56 8.58 -2.77
CA HIS A 48 6.47 9.03 -1.89
C HIS A 48 5.22 9.38 -2.70
N ASN A 49 5.36 10.15 -3.78
CA ASN A 49 4.24 10.54 -4.63
C ASN A 49 3.58 9.33 -5.34
N ILE A 50 4.37 8.33 -5.75
CA ILE A 50 3.85 7.09 -6.32
C ILE A 50 3.03 6.32 -5.26
N HIS A 51 3.55 6.20 -4.04
CA HIS A 51 2.84 5.58 -2.92
C HIS A 51 1.55 6.31 -2.57
N GLN A 52 1.59 7.65 -2.49
CA GLN A 52 0.41 8.47 -2.24
C GLN A 52 -0.67 8.32 -3.33
N ALA A 53 -0.26 8.30 -4.60
CA ALA A 53 -1.19 8.08 -5.70
C ALA A 53 -1.82 6.69 -5.64
N ALA A 54 -1.03 5.66 -5.37
CA ALA A 54 -1.51 4.28 -5.22
C ALA A 54 -2.46 4.14 -4.02
N ALA A 55 -2.12 4.74 -2.87
CA ALA A 55 -2.95 4.74 -1.67
C ALA A 55 -4.30 5.43 -1.92
N ARG A 56 -4.33 6.58 -2.61
CA ARG A 56 -5.59 7.25 -2.99
C ARG A 56 -6.45 6.36 -3.89
N GLN A 57 -5.84 5.71 -4.88
CA GLN A 57 -6.56 4.79 -5.78
C GLN A 57 -7.09 3.58 -5.03
N ALA A 58 -6.27 2.95 -4.18
CA ALA A 58 -6.68 1.83 -3.34
C ALA A 58 -7.81 2.23 -2.38
N GLY A 59 -7.75 3.42 -1.79
CA GLY A 59 -8.81 3.94 -0.94
C GLY A 59 -10.13 4.15 -1.69
N ALA A 60 -10.09 4.61 -2.94
CA ALA A 60 -11.28 4.72 -3.78
C ALA A 60 -11.88 3.34 -4.11
N ILE A 61 -11.04 2.35 -4.42
CA ILE A 61 -11.47 0.96 -4.66
C ILE A 61 -12.10 0.37 -3.39
N ASN A 62 -11.43 0.52 -2.23
CA ASN A 62 -11.90 -0.02 -0.95
C ASN A 62 -13.28 0.55 -0.57
N ARG A 63 -13.52 1.85 -0.79
CA ARG A 63 -14.84 2.48 -0.55
C ARG A 63 -15.94 2.00 -1.51
N GLY A 64 -15.56 1.52 -2.70
CA GLY A 64 -16.49 0.99 -3.68
C GLY A 64 -16.91 -0.47 -3.44
N ILE A 65 -16.23 -1.16 -2.51
CA ILE A 65 -16.52 -2.56 -2.19
C ILE A 65 -17.58 -2.61 -1.10
N GLY A 66 -18.75 -3.18 -1.43
CA GLY A 66 -19.80 -3.42 -0.45
C GLY A 66 -19.42 -4.52 0.53
N LEU A 67 -19.50 -4.22 1.84
CA LEU A 67 -19.19 -5.18 2.91
C LEU A 67 -20.40 -6.02 3.35
N SER A 68 -21.58 -5.83 2.73
CA SER A 68 -22.80 -6.59 3.04
C SER A 68 -22.69 -8.11 2.89
N PRO A 69 -21.81 -8.70 2.04
CA PRO A 69 -21.60 -10.15 2.01
C PRO A 69 -20.84 -10.70 3.23
N ASN A 70 -20.19 -9.83 4.02
CA ASN A 70 -19.45 -10.22 5.20
C ASN A 70 -20.44 -10.64 6.28
N ARG A 71 -20.35 -11.89 6.75
CA ARG A 71 -21.30 -12.43 7.73
C ARG A 71 -20.84 -12.22 9.16
N VAL A 72 -19.54 -12.21 9.37
CA VAL A 72 -18.90 -12.00 10.68
C VAL A 72 -17.61 -11.23 10.46
N GLY A 73 -17.59 -9.96 10.88
CA GLY A 73 -16.40 -9.12 10.87
C GLY A 73 -15.63 -9.23 12.18
N LEU A 74 -14.33 -9.52 12.10
CA LEU A 74 -13.40 -9.39 13.22
C LEU A 74 -12.76 -8.01 13.11
N HIS A 75 -13.17 -7.09 13.97
CA HIS A 75 -12.73 -5.68 13.93
C HIS A 75 -11.55 -5.43 14.87
N ASP A 76 -10.65 -4.55 14.44
CA ASP A 76 -9.48 -4.13 15.20
C ASP A 76 -9.11 -2.67 14.84
N GLU A 77 -8.23 -2.08 15.63
CA GLU A 77 -7.69 -0.75 15.40
C GLU A 77 -6.21 -0.83 15.01
N ILE A 78 -5.85 -0.22 13.88
CA ILE A 78 -4.46 -0.14 13.43
C ILE A 78 -3.99 1.30 13.40
N PHE A 79 -2.70 1.51 13.67
CA PHE A 79 -2.08 2.83 13.59
C PHE A 79 -1.39 3.01 12.24
N GLN A 80 -1.86 3.97 11.44
CA GLN A 80 -1.18 4.45 10.25
C GLN A 80 -0.46 5.76 10.58
N GLY A 81 0.81 5.64 10.99
CA GLY A 81 1.54 6.76 11.57
C GLY A 81 0.90 7.17 12.90
N SER A 82 0.48 8.43 13.01
CA SER A 82 -0.25 8.93 14.19
C SER A 82 -1.77 8.80 14.07
N GLN A 83 -2.29 8.27 12.95
CA GLN A 83 -3.73 8.15 12.72
C GLN A 83 -4.23 6.78 13.15
N LEU A 84 -5.23 6.75 14.03
CA LEU A 84 -5.98 5.54 14.36
C LEU A 84 -6.95 5.24 13.22
N VAL A 85 -6.93 4.00 12.73
CA VAL A 85 -7.79 3.53 11.63
C VAL A 85 -8.48 2.25 12.06
N LEU A 86 -9.81 2.27 12.05
CA LEU A 86 -10.64 1.08 12.25
C LEU A 86 -10.55 0.18 11.02
N ALA A 87 -10.12 -1.06 11.25
CA ALA A 87 -9.98 -2.09 10.24
C ALA A 87 -10.75 -3.35 10.65
N GLY A 88 -10.97 -4.23 9.68
CA GLY A 88 -11.58 -5.51 9.95
C GLY A 88 -11.18 -6.57 8.94
N VAL A 89 -11.43 -7.82 9.33
CA VAL A 89 -11.34 -8.97 8.44
C VAL A 89 -12.63 -9.77 8.49
N ASP A 90 -13.16 -10.17 7.34
CA ASP A 90 -14.27 -11.12 7.30
C ASP A 90 -13.75 -12.51 7.70
N ALA A 91 -14.35 -13.09 8.75
CA ALA A 91 -13.88 -14.33 9.36
C ALA A 91 -13.89 -15.53 8.40
N ARG A 92 -14.70 -15.48 7.33
CA ARG A 92 -14.83 -16.58 6.37
C ARG A 92 -13.92 -16.42 5.16
N SER A 93 -13.93 -15.24 4.54
CA SER A 93 -13.18 -14.98 3.30
C SER A 93 -11.76 -14.50 3.55
N THR A 94 -11.42 -14.14 4.80
CA THR A 94 -10.16 -13.49 5.17
C THR A 94 -9.93 -12.15 4.44
N TYR A 95 -10.99 -11.57 3.88
CA TYR A 95 -10.92 -10.29 3.21
C TYR A 95 -10.75 -9.16 4.23
N CYS A 96 -9.62 -8.45 4.14
CA CYS A 96 -9.34 -7.29 4.97
C CYS A 96 -9.93 -6.02 4.36
N TYR A 97 -10.57 -5.20 5.20
CA TYR A 97 -11.18 -3.93 4.81
C TYR A 97 -10.85 -2.83 5.82
N LEU A 98 -10.77 -1.59 5.32
CA LEU A 98 -10.69 -0.39 6.15
C LEU A 98 -12.07 0.25 6.27
N LEU A 99 -12.44 0.66 7.50
CA LEU A 99 -13.73 1.28 7.81
C LEU A 99 -13.61 2.81 7.88
N ALA A 100 -12.95 3.32 8.91
CA ALA A 100 -12.84 4.76 9.16
C ALA A 100 -11.54 5.14 9.86
N ALA A 101 -11.01 6.31 9.54
CA ALA A 101 -10.04 6.97 10.41
C ALA A 101 -10.80 7.59 11.59
N VAL A 102 -10.30 7.39 12.80
CA VAL A 102 -10.92 7.83 14.05
C VAL A 102 -9.94 8.68 14.86
N GLU A 103 -10.44 9.67 15.59
CA GLU A 103 -9.61 10.62 16.36
C GLU A 103 -9.23 10.09 17.74
N HIS A 104 -10.06 9.21 18.31
CA HIS A 104 -9.90 8.73 19.67
C HIS A 104 -10.04 7.22 19.72
N ARG A 105 -9.31 6.60 20.66
CA ARG A 105 -9.37 5.18 20.94
C ARG A 105 -10.54 4.93 21.88
N ASP A 106 -11.33 3.90 21.63
CA ASP A 106 -12.49 3.61 22.48
C ASP A 106 -12.10 2.96 23.83
N ALA A 107 -10.84 2.51 24.00
CA ALA A 107 -10.37 1.90 25.23
C ALA A 107 -8.99 2.41 25.70
N ASP A 108 -8.91 2.86 26.95
CA ASP A 108 -7.67 2.99 27.71
C ASP A 108 -7.13 1.59 28.03
N THR A 109 -5.86 1.32 27.74
CA THR A 109 -5.14 0.11 28.17
C THR A 109 -4.02 0.48 29.11
#